data_AF-A0A519SEJ3-F1
#
_entry.id   AF-A0A519SEJ3-F1
#
_cell.length_a   1.000
_cell.length_b   1.000
_cell.length_c   1.000
_cell.angle_alpha   90.00
_cell.angle_beta   90.00
_cell.angle_gamma   90.00
#
_symmetry.space_group_name_H-M   'P 1'
#
loop_
_entity.id
_entity.type
_entity.pdbx_description
1 polymer ?
#
loop_
_entity_poly.entity_id
_entity_poly.type
_entity_poly.pdbx_seq_one_letter_code
_entity_poly.pdbx_strand_id
1 'polypeptide(L)'
;MSLCQGTRKLLTYDQTENPDSAIGYTFAGTVPGANQWLVATTLWEGFYYLLVARCSGRQQYAWGYPVPSPDGKFFIVTNSDLEAHYTSTGLQLWAVTPTGVHKVWQREWPEDTDSGPAEVRWQNAHTVLIKQEFVADTVPPRYVALDLNQLLEP
;
A
#
# COMPACT_ATOMS: atom_id res chain seq x y z
N MET A 1 4.26 3.38 20.04
CA MET A 1 3.35 4.52 19.83
C MET A 1 2.23 4.46 20.87
N SER A 2 1.80 5.60 21.42
CA SER A 2 0.75 5.68 22.46
C SER A 2 -0.62 5.85 21.82
N LEU A 3 -1.55 4.96 22.14
CA LEU A 3 -2.90 4.93 21.62
C LEU A 3 -3.82 5.91 22.37
N CYS A 4 -4.94 6.29 21.76
CA CYS A 4 -5.92 7.24 22.34
C CYS A 4 -6.40 6.86 23.75
N GLN A 5 -6.39 5.57 24.08
CA GLN A 5 -6.84 5.04 25.36
C GLN A 5 -5.72 4.91 26.41
N GLY A 6 -4.55 5.50 26.17
CA GLY A 6 -3.38 5.41 27.06
C GLY A 6 -2.62 4.09 26.98
N THR A 7 -3.09 3.14 26.16
CA THR A 7 -2.38 1.88 25.87
C THR A 7 -1.22 2.12 24.90
N ARG A 8 -0.15 1.33 24.99
CA ARG A 8 1.02 1.43 24.11
C ARG A 8 1.13 0.18 23.25
N LYS A 9 1.37 0.37 21.95
CA LYS A 9 1.83 -0.71 21.06
C LYS A 9 3.29 -0.46 20.72
N LEU A 10 4.14 -1.44 21.00
CA LEU A 10 5.54 -1.46 20.59
C LEU A 10 5.67 -2.35 19.35
N LEU A 11 6.28 -1.81 18.31
CA LEU A 11 6.79 -2.60 17.19
C LEU A 11 8.29 -2.64 17.41
N THR A 12 8.83 -3.85 17.57
CA THR A 12 10.23 -4.05 17.92
C THR A 12 10.97 -4.46 16.67
N TYR A 13 12.06 -3.77 16.38
CA TYR A 13 13.02 -4.19 15.38
C TYR A 13 13.67 -5.49 15.88
N ASP A 14 13.51 -6.58 15.14
CA ASP A 14 14.06 -7.88 15.51
C ASP A 14 15.25 -8.19 14.59
N GLN A 15 16.46 -8.15 15.16
CA GLN A 15 17.66 -8.70 14.52
C GLN A 15 17.91 -10.07 15.13
N THR A 16 17.16 -11.06 14.66
CA THR A 16 17.44 -12.46 14.96
C THR A 16 18.78 -12.87 14.35
N GLU A 17 19.43 -13.89 14.93
CA GLU A 17 20.64 -14.50 14.33
C GLU A 17 20.36 -15.06 12.92
N ASN A 18 19.09 -15.40 12.64
CA ASN A 18 18.64 -15.70 11.30
C ASN A 18 18.26 -14.41 10.55
N PRO A 19 18.99 -14.00 9.50
CA PRO A 19 18.65 -12.81 8.72
C PRO A 19 17.27 -12.90 8.06
N ASP A 20 16.78 -14.09 7.73
CA ASP A 20 15.50 -14.30 7.04
C ASP A 20 14.29 -13.95 7.91
N SER A 21 14.46 -13.92 9.24
CA SER A 21 13.41 -13.47 10.18
C SER A 21 13.58 -12.02 10.62
N ALA A 22 14.55 -11.30 10.07
CA ALA A 22 14.74 -9.90 10.39
C ALA A 22 13.55 -9.06 9.93
N ILE A 23 13.00 -8.27 10.85
CA ILE A 23 11.89 -7.35 10.56
C ILE A 23 12.19 -5.98 11.13
N GLY A 24 11.95 -4.95 10.31
CA GLY A 24 12.09 -3.58 10.74
C GLY A 24 10.87 -2.71 10.51
N TYR A 25 10.73 -1.71 11.37
CA TYR A 25 9.59 -0.81 11.40
C TYR A 25 10.09 0.63 11.44
N THR A 26 9.69 1.40 10.43
CA THR A 26 9.98 2.84 10.35
C THR A 26 8.68 3.61 10.31
N PHE A 27 8.52 4.61 11.18
CA PHE A 27 7.37 5.50 11.12
C PHE A 27 7.44 6.33 9.83
N ALA A 28 6.46 6.11 8.95
CA ALA A 28 6.40 6.75 7.63
C ALA A 28 5.42 7.93 7.59
N GLY A 29 4.68 8.17 8.68
CA GLY A 29 3.79 9.31 8.82
C GLY A 29 2.36 8.92 9.19
N THR A 30 1.40 9.64 8.60
CA THR A 30 -0.02 9.53 8.93
C THR A 30 -0.85 9.62 7.66
N VAL A 31 -1.99 8.94 7.61
CA VAL A 31 -2.92 9.08 6.49
C VAL A 31 -3.78 10.33 6.72
N PRO A 32 -3.72 11.35 5.85
CA PRO A 32 -4.57 12.54 5.98
C PRO A 32 -6.06 12.17 5.99
N GLY A 33 -6.85 12.84 6.82
CA GLY A 33 -8.29 12.57 6.94
C GLY A 33 -8.65 11.29 7.71
N ALA A 34 -7.68 10.43 8.07
CA ALA A 34 -7.90 9.22 8.84
C ALA A 34 -7.14 9.23 10.17
N ASN A 35 -7.71 8.59 11.19
CA ASN A 35 -7.02 8.38 12.46
C ASN A 35 -6.06 7.16 12.41
N GLN A 36 -5.12 7.20 11.46
CA GLN A 36 -4.16 6.12 11.19
C GLN A 36 -2.71 6.63 11.27
N TRP A 37 -1.81 5.79 11.77
CA TRP A 37 -0.37 5.89 11.50
C TRP A 37 -0.02 5.02 10.30
N LEU A 38 1.00 5.45 9.58
CA LEU A 38 1.63 4.70 8.51
C LEU A 38 3.01 4.25 8.99
N VAL A 39 3.29 2.95 8.88
CA VAL A 39 4.57 2.37 9.25
C VAL A 39 5.09 1.60 8.05
N ALA A 40 6.28 1.93 7.57
CA ALA A 40 7.00 1.10 6.60
C ALA A 40 7.57 -0.10 7.34
N THR A 41 7.29 -1.29 6.83
CA THR A 41 7.81 -2.56 7.34
C THR A 41 8.75 -3.15 6.32
N THR A 42 9.98 -3.41 6.74
CA THR A 42 11.02 -4.02 5.91
C THR A 42 11.28 -5.43 6.40
N LEU A 43 11.31 -6.37 5.48
CA LEU A 43 11.70 -7.76 5.68
C LEU A 43 13.07 -7.97 5.01
N TRP A 44 13.65 -9.16 5.19
CA TRP A 44 14.86 -9.54 4.46
C TRP A 44 14.71 -9.41 2.93
N GLU A 45 13.63 -10.01 2.41
CA GLU A 45 13.36 -10.10 0.97
C GLU A 45 12.06 -9.38 0.57
N GLY A 46 11.67 -8.35 1.31
CA GLY A 46 10.44 -7.65 0.95
C GLY A 46 10.11 -6.47 1.81
N PHE A 47 8.95 -5.88 1.55
CA PHE A 47 8.43 -4.79 2.33
C PHE A 47 6.90 -4.74 2.24
N TYR A 48 6.29 -4.02 3.16
CA TYR A 48 4.90 -3.60 3.08
C TYR A 48 4.68 -2.39 3.98
N TYR A 49 3.49 -1.81 3.92
CA TYR A 49 3.09 -0.75 4.84
C TYR A 49 2.00 -1.24 5.79
N LEU A 50 2.09 -0.80 7.04
CA LEU A 50 1.04 -1.00 8.04
C LEU A 50 0.24 0.28 8.23
N LEU A 51 -1.07 0.15 8.08
CA LEU A 51 -2.06 1.12 8.49
C LEU A 51 -2.47 0.78 9.93
N VAL A 52 -2.04 1.60 10.89
CA VAL A 52 -2.26 1.35 12.33
C VAL A 52 -3.25 2.34 12.90
N ALA A 53 -4.41 1.83 13.35
CA ALA A 53 -5.44 2.67 13.94
C ALA A 53 -4.94 3.27 15.26
N ARG A 54 -4.98 4.61 15.41
CA ARG A 54 -4.37 5.27 16.59
C ARG A 54 -5.08 4.99 17.90
N CYS A 55 -6.35 4.60 17.88
CA CYS A 55 -7.07 4.33 19.13
C CYS A 55 -7.02 2.85 19.54
N SER A 56 -7.14 1.92 18.59
CA SER A 56 -7.20 0.48 18.88
C SER A 56 -5.89 -0.27 18.63
N GLY A 57 -4.95 0.32 17.89
CA GLY A 57 -3.74 -0.37 17.45
C GLY A 57 -3.99 -1.47 16.40
N ARG A 58 -5.22 -1.58 15.87
CA ARG A 58 -5.58 -2.50 14.79
C ARG A 58 -4.72 -2.19 13.56
N GLN A 59 -4.16 -3.24 12.97
CA GLN A 59 -3.27 -3.16 11.82
C GLN A 59 -3.98 -3.69 10.57
N GLN A 60 -3.72 -3.04 9.44
CA GLN A 60 -4.09 -3.52 8.11
C GLN A 60 -2.87 -3.39 7.19
N TYR A 61 -2.66 -4.38 6.33
CA TYR A 61 -1.55 -4.42 5.39
C TYR A 61 -1.91 -3.64 4.12
N ALA A 62 -1.01 -2.76 3.71
CA ALA A 62 -1.00 -2.09 2.41
C ALA A 62 0.23 -2.56 1.64
N TRP A 63 0.06 -2.93 0.37
CA TRP A 63 1.16 -3.49 -0.44
C TRP A 63 2.28 -2.50 -0.75
N GLY A 64 2.03 -1.20 -0.61
CA GLY A 64 2.97 -0.13 -0.93
C GLY A 64 2.54 1.19 -0.30
N TYR A 65 3.18 2.28 -0.73
CA TYR A 65 2.94 3.60 -0.16
C TYR A 65 1.56 4.17 -0.57
N PRO A 66 0.76 4.72 0.36
CA PRO A 66 -0.51 5.38 0.05
C PRO A 66 -0.35 6.65 -0.79
N VAL A 67 -1.01 6.70 -1.94
CA VAL A 67 -1.13 7.90 -2.78
C VAL A 67 -2.54 8.48 -2.61
N PRO A 68 -2.72 9.60 -1.89
CA PRO A 68 -4.04 10.16 -1.59
C PRO A 68 -4.70 10.77 -2.82
N SER A 69 -6.02 10.58 -2.93
CA SER A 69 -6.87 11.23 -3.92
C SER A 69 -6.95 12.75 -3.67
N PRO A 70 -7.18 13.56 -4.72
CA PRO A 70 -7.30 15.01 -4.58
C PRO A 70 -8.41 15.48 -3.64
N ASP A 71 -9.50 14.73 -3.51
CA ASP A 71 -10.62 15.05 -2.61
C ASP A 71 -10.49 14.42 -1.21
N GLY A 72 -9.42 13.65 -0.99
CA GLY A 72 -9.09 13.02 0.28
C GLY A 72 -9.99 11.84 0.68
N LYS A 73 -10.94 11.41 -0.16
CA LYS A 73 -11.87 10.32 0.17
C LYS A 73 -11.26 8.94 -0.05
N PHE A 74 -10.26 8.85 -0.90
CA PHE A 74 -9.56 7.61 -1.22
C PHE A 74 -8.05 7.78 -1.15
N PHE A 75 -7.36 6.65 -1.07
CA PHE A 75 -5.98 6.55 -1.52
C PHE A 75 -5.80 5.25 -2.28
N ILE A 76 -4.87 5.26 -3.24
CA ILE A 76 -4.46 4.07 -3.97
C ILE A 76 -3.07 3.66 -3.52
N VAL A 77 -2.83 2.36 -3.51
CA VAL A 77 -1.55 1.74 -3.21
C VAL A 77 -1.17 0.88 -4.40
N THR A 78 0.11 0.90 -4.77
CA THR A 78 0.70 0.08 -5.83
C THR A 78 1.93 -0.63 -5.32
N ASN A 79 2.17 -1.84 -5.82
CA ASN A 79 3.44 -2.57 -5.66
C ASN A 79 3.70 -3.43 -6.89
N SER A 80 4.96 -3.68 -7.18
CA SER A 80 5.40 -4.48 -8.31
C SER A 80 6.68 -5.22 -7.95
N ASP A 81 6.62 -6.54 -8.02
CA ASP A 81 7.70 -7.48 -7.77
C ASP A 81 7.57 -8.62 -8.78
N LEU A 82 8.11 -8.36 -9.97
CA LEU A 82 7.98 -9.20 -11.17
C LEU A 82 9.09 -10.22 -11.32
N GLU A 83 10.14 -10.15 -10.49
CA GLU A 83 11.31 -11.03 -10.61
C GLU A 83 11.44 -11.97 -9.42
N ALA A 84 11.34 -11.42 -8.20
CA ALA A 84 11.60 -12.18 -6.98
C ALA A 84 10.32 -12.74 -6.36
N HIS A 85 9.18 -12.09 -6.61
CA HIS A 85 7.84 -12.51 -6.18
C HIS A 85 7.69 -12.71 -4.66
N TYR A 86 8.46 -11.96 -3.88
CA TYR A 86 8.37 -11.98 -2.42
C TYR A 86 7.29 -11.02 -1.89
N THR A 87 6.83 -10.09 -2.72
CA THR A 87 5.75 -9.16 -2.41
C THR A 87 4.65 -9.19 -3.47
N SER A 88 3.42 -8.80 -3.11
CA SER A 88 2.29 -8.80 -4.03
C SER A 88 2.47 -7.79 -5.16
N THR A 89 2.37 -8.22 -6.42
CA THR A 89 2.28 -7.31 -7.58
C THR A 89 0.83 -6.90 -7.80
N GLY A 90 0.50 -5.62 -7.61
CA GLY A 90 -0.87 -5.16 -7.83
C GLY A 90 -1.24 -3.81 -7.25
N LEU A 91 -2.55 -3.59 -7.19
CA LEU A 91 -3.20 -2.35 -6.77
C LEU A 91 -4.19 -2.60 -5.63
N GLN A 92 -4.28 -1.65 -4.70
CA GLN A 92 -5.34 -1.60 -3.70
C GLN A 92 -5.94 -0.19 -3.63
N LEU A 93 -7.27 -0.11 -3.64
CA LEU A 93 -8.01 1.12 -3.39
C LEU A 93 -8.59 1.08 -1.97
N TRP A 94 -8.37 2.15 -1.24
CA TRP A 94 -8.81 2.29 0.14
C TRP A 94 -9.68 3.54 0.29
N ALA A 95 -10.81 3.39 0.97
CA ALA A 95 -11.65 4.50 1.38
C ALA A 95 -11.18 5.06 2.73
N VAL A 96 -11.22 6.38 2.83
CA VAL A 96 -10.91 7.17 4.02
C VAL A 96 -12.21 7.64 4.66
N THR A 97 -12.37 7.35 5.94
CA THR A 97 -13.51 7.80 6.74
C THR A 97 -13.02 8.40 8.06
N PRO A 98 -13.87 9.18 8.76
CA PRO A 98 -13.52 9.70 10.09
C PRO A 98 -13.14 8.59 11.10
N THR A 99 -13.69 7.39 10.92
CA THR A 99 -13.43 6.24 11.81
C THR A 99 -12.21 5.42 11.41
N GLY A 100 -11.64 5.64 10.21
CA GLY A 100 -10.41 5.00 9.78
C GLY A 100 -10.37 4.76 8.27
N VAL A 101 -9.73 3.66 7.90
CA VAL A 101 -9.54 3.27 6.49
C VAL A 101 -10.00 1.84 6.30
N HIS A 102 -10.58 1.54 5.14
CA HIS A 102 -10.94 0.19 4.75
C HIS A 102 -10.70 0.00 3.25
N LYS A 103 -10.27 -1.20 2.87
CA LYS A 103 -10.02 -1.57 1.48
C LYS A 103 -11.36 -1.78 0.79
N VAL A 104 -11.57 -1.10 -0.33
CA VAL A 104 -12.82 -1.17 -1.11
C VAL A 104 -12.64 -1.94 -2.41
N TRP A 105 -11.41 -2.01 -2.93
CA TRP A 105 -11.10 -2.78 -4.12
C TRP A 105 -9.63 -3.19 -4.12
N GLN A 106 -9.31 -4.28 -4.78
CA GLN A 106 -7.93 -4.66 -5.10
C GLN A 106 -7.87 -5.42 -6.40
N ARG A 107 -6.71 -5.39 -7.05
CA ARG A 107 -6.35 -6.26 -8.16
C ARG A 107 -4.92 -6.71 -8.00
N GLU A 108 -4.74 -8.01 -7.92
CA GLU A 108 -3.44 -8.66 -7.95
C GLU A 108 -3.18 -9.13 -9.38
N TRP A 109 -1.93 -9.04 -9.80
CA TRP A 109 -1.48 -9.63 -11.05
C TRP A 109 -1.05 -11.07 -10.80
N PRO A 110 -1.19 -11.97 -11.79
CA PRO A 110 -0.62 -13.32 -11.71
C PRO A 110 0.90 -13.26 -11.49
N GLU A 111 1.44 -14.22 -10.74
CA GLU A 111 2.89 -14.32 -10.50
C GLU A 111 3.69 -14.51 -11.79
N ASP A 112 3.14 -15.22 -12.78
CA ASP A 112 3.76 -15.47 -14.08
C ASP A 112 3.56 -14.35 -15.12
N THR A 113 3.25 -13.13 -14.65
CA THR A 113 3.07 -11.99 -15.54
C THR A 113 4.40 -11.34 -15.92
N ASP A 114 4.54 -10.95 -17.18
CA ASP A 114 5.69 -10.16 -17.64
C ASP A 114 5.53 -8.65 -17.37
N SER A 115 4.46 -8.22 -16.66
CA SER A 115 4.14 -6.80 -16.46
C SER A 115 3.42 -6.48 -15.16
N GLY A 116 3.69 -5.32 -14.58
CA GLY A 116 3.12 -4.91 -13.29
C GLY A 116 2.88 -3.41 -13.19
N PRO A 117 2.13 -2.96 -12.16
CA PRO A 117 1.92 -1.53 -11.93
C PRO A 117 3.11 -0.92 -11.18
N ALA A 118 3.92 -0.14 -11.88
CA ALA A 118 5.13 0.49 -11.35
C ALA A 118 4.84 1.77 -10.54
N GLU A 119 3.92 2.60 -11.03
CA GLU A 119 3.60 3.89 -10.42
C GLU A 119 2.12 4.22 -10.62
N VAL A 120 1.55 4.93 -9.64
CA VAL A 120 0.18 5.45 -9.71
C VAL A 120 0.14 6.93 -9.37
N ARG A 121 -0.68 7.68 -10.11
CA ARG A 121 -0.99 9.09 -9.83
C ARG A 121 -2.45 9.37 -10.07
N TRP A 122 -3.04 10.21 -9.23
CA TRP A 122 -4.39 10.71 -9.49
C TRP A 122 -4.35 11.76 -10.58
N GLN A 123 -5.18 11.57 -11.61
CA GLN A 123 -5.45 12.62 -12.60
C GLN A 123 -6.54 13.56 -12.09
N ASN A 124 -7.54 13.03 -11.39
CA ASN A 124 -8.62 13.75 -10.72
C ASN A 124 -9.17 12.86 -9.58
N ALA A 125 -10.27 13.25 -8.92
CA ALA A 125 -10.84 12.50 -7.79
C ALA A 125 -11.38 11.10 -8.13
N HIS A 126 -11.60 10.79 -9.41
CA HIS A 126 -12.22 9.55 -9.87
C HIS A 126 -11.35 8.77 -10.87
N THR A 127 -10.21 9.31 -11.29
CA THR A 127 -9.35 8.67 -12.30
C THR A 127 -7.91 8.59 -11.81
N VAL A 128 -7.36 7.38 -11.85
CA VAL A 128 -5.96 7.09 -11.57
C VAL A 128 -5.23 6.76 -12.87
N LEU A 129 -4.07 7.37 -13.09
CA LEU A 129 -3.12 6.98 -14.12
C LEU A 129 -2.15 5.96 -13.51
N ILE A 130 -2.03 4.82 -14.17
CA ILE A 130 -1.12 3.73 -13.80
C ILE A 130 -0.03 3.67 -14.87
N LYS A 131 1.22 3.78 -14.44
CA LYS A 131 2.37 3.41 -15.26
C LYS A 131 2.62 1.92 -15.06
N GLN A 132 2.61 1.17 -16.15
CA GLN A 132 2.99 -0.23 -16.17
C GLN A 132 4.44 -0.37 -16.60
N GLU A 133 5.14 -1.29 -15.95
CA GLU A 133 6.47 -1.75 -16.33
C GLU A 133 6.41 -3.21 -16.79
N PHE A 134 7.50 -3.66 -17.39
CA PHE A 134 7.65 -4.99 -17.95
C PHE A 134 9.00 -5.56 -17.51
N VAL A 135 9.09 -6.89 -17.37
CA VAL A 135 10.35 -7.59 -17.08
C VAL A 135 11.39 -7.33 -18.18
N ALA A 136 10.93 -7.23 -19.43
CA ALA A 136 11.81 -6.90 -20.55
C ALA A 136 11.99 -5.37 -20.68
N ASP A 137 13.21 -4.89 -20.42
CA ASP A 137 13.61 -3.47 -20.55
C ASP A 137 13.44 -2.89 -21.97
N THR A 138 13.25 -3.75 -22.98
CA THR A 138 13.02 -3.35 -24.36
C THR A 138 11.59 -2.86 -24.62
N VAL A 139 10.66 -3.14 -23.70
CA VAL A 139 9.26 -2.73 -23.83
C VAL A 139 9.08 -1.37 -23.14
N PRO A 140 8.64 -0.32 -23.87
CA PRO A 140 8.41 0.98 -23.27
C PRO A 140 7.27 0.92 -22.23
N PRO A 141 7.30 1.77 -21.19
CA PRO A 141 6.24 1.80 -20.19
C PRO A 141 4.90 2.17 -20.83
N ARG A 142 3.85 1.49 -20.38
CA ARG A 142 2.47 1.75 -20.81
C ARG A 142 1.73 2.54 -19.74
N TYR A 143 0.88 3.47 -20.16
CA TYR A 143 0.00 4.20 -19.25
C TYR A 143 -1.45 3.75 -19.43
N VAL A 144 -2.14 3.49 -18.32
CA VAL A 144 -3.55 3.08 -18.30
C VAL A 144 -4.31 3.97 -17.33
N ALA A 145 -5.48 4.46 -17.75
CA ALA A 145 -6.40 5.16 -16.87
C ALA A 145 -7.37 4.15 -16.23
N LEU A 146 -7.53 4.25 -14.91
CA LEU A 146 -8.47 3.47 -14.12
C LEU A 146 -9.54 4.42 -13.57
N ASP A 147 -10.79 4.22 -13.97
CA ASP A 147 -11.94 4.98 -13.49
C ASP A 147 -12.55 4.27 -12.28
N LEU A 148 -12.60 4.96 -11.15
CA LEU A 148 -13.17 4.45 -9.90
C LEU A 148 -14.65 4.11 -10.02
N ASN A 149 -15.40 4.78 -10.90
CA ASN A 149 -16.82 4.48 -11.07
C ASN A 149 -17.02 3.05 -11.60
N GLN A 150 -16.07 2.53 -12.37
CA GLN A 150 -16.09 1.14 -12.87
C GLN A 150 -15.71 0.11 -11.79
N LEU A 151 -15.13 0.54 -10.67
CA LEU A 151 -14.67 -0.32 -9.58
C LEU A 151 -15.65 -0.43 -8.43
N LEU A 152 -16.46 0.61 -8.24
CA LEU A 152 -17.33 0.78 -7.08
C LEU A 152 -18.81 0.48 -7.40
N GLU A 153 -19.11 0.10 -8.64
CA GLU A 153 -20.43 -0.44 -8.99
C GLU A 153 -20.55 -1.91 -8.54
N PRO A 154 -21.71 -2.31 -7.98
CA PRO A 154 -21.96 -3.67 -7.51
C PRO A 154 -22.10 -4.70 -8.63
#